data_AF-A0A3D3XQZ0-F1
#
_entry.id   AF-A0A3D3XQZ0-F1
#
_cell.length_a   1.000
_cell.length_b   1.000
_cell.length_c   1.000
_cell.angle_alpha   90.00
_cell.angle_beta   90.00
_cell.angle_gamma   90.00
#
_symmetry.space_group_name_H-M   'P 1'
#
loop_
_entity.id
_entity.type
_entity.pdbx_description
1 polymer ?
#
loop_
_entity_poly.entity_id
_entity_poly.type
_entity_poly.pdbx_seq_one_letter_code
_entity_poly.pdbx_strand_id
1 'polypeptide(L)'
;MDAQYRKLDGTPVNDLASYTKDYLREHKEVSLSVGTDSQNIGGSSVYATVVAFRHPGKGVHYILTKKREPIISDIITRLFKEAEDSIKVAEYLKKNGVYQLITIDVDYNENEEHRSHKLIPMVKGWILGLGYQMNTKQNIQVASVAADHLL
;
A
#
# COMPACT_ATOMS: atom_id res chain seq x y z
N MET A 1 -13.93 -1.02 -8.63
CA MET A 1 -12.52 -0.64 -8.81
C MET A 1 -12.01 -1.50 -9.94
N ASP A 2 -11.58 -0.93 -11.06
CA ASP A 2 -11.31 -1.68 -12.30
C ASP A 2 -9.87 -2.21 -12.40
N ALA A 3 -9.14 -2.23 -11.28
CA ALA A 3 -7.78 -2.72 -11.23
C ALA A 3 -7.77 -4.25 -11.04
N GLN A 4 -7.05 -4.96 -11.91
CA GLN A 4 -6.85 -6.41 -11.77
C GLN A 4 -5.69 -6.67 -10.79
N TYR A 5 -6.02 -7.25 -9.64
CA TYR A 5 -5.02 -7.70 -8.67
C TYR A 5 -4.48 -9.08 -9.02
N ARG A 6 -3.24 -9.36 -8.61
CA ARG A 6 -2.59 -10.67 -8.78
C ARG A 6 -1.78 -11.03 -7.54
N LYS A 7 -1.61 -12.33 -7.28
CA LYS A 7 -0.62 -12.83 -6.32
C LYS A 7 0.80 -12.68 -6.88
N LEU A 8 1.81 -12.94 -6.05
CA LEU A 8 3.22 -12.92 -6.45
C LEU A 8 3.54 -13.87 -7.62
N ASP A 9 2.91 -15.04 -7.68
CA ASP A 9 3.06 -16.01 -8.77
C ASP A 9 2.33 -15.60 -10.08
N GLY A 10 1.68 -14.44 -10.10
CA GLY A 10 0.92 -13.93 -11.24
C GLY A 10 -0.53 -14.39 -11.29
N THR A 11 -0.98 -15.25 -10.36
CA THR A 11 -2.37 -15.73 -10.30
C THR A 11 -3.33 -14.54 -10.13
N PRO A 12 -4.33 -14.36 -11.01
CA PRO A 12 -5.28 -13.26 -10.91
C PRO A 12 -6.20 -13.40 -9.69
N VAL A 13 -6.54 -12.25 -9.11
CA VAL A 13 -7.51 -12.09 -8.03
C VAL A 13 -8.72 -11.35 -8.61
N ASN A 14 -9.83 -12.07 -8.77
CA ASN A 14 -11.02 -11.54 -9.45
C ASN A 14 -11.72 -10.42 -8.68
N ASP A 15 -11.83 -10.57 -7.35
CA ASP A 15 -12.35 -9.52 -6.47
C ASP A 15 -11.44 -9.35 -5.26
N LEU A 16 -10.88 -8.15 -5.14
CA LEU A 16 -9.95 -7.80 -4.08
C LEU A 16 -10.58 -7.95 -2.69
N ALA A 17 -11.81 -7.47 -2.50
CA ALA A 17 -12.44 -7.44 -1.18
C ALA A 17 -12.83 -8.84 -0.71
N SER A 18 -13.43 -9.65 -1.57
CA SER A 18 -13.80 -11.04 -1.28
C SER A 18 -12.57 -11.87 -0.97
N TYR A 19 -11.51 -11.77 -1.79
CA TYR A 19 -10.25 -12.46 -1.53
C TYR A 19 -9.65 -12.06 -0.17
N THR A 20 -9.61 -10.76 0.13
CA THR A 20 -9.09 -10.26 1.41
C THR A 20 -9.90 -10.81 2.58
N LYS A 21 -11.23 -10.80 2.50
CA LYS A 21 -12.11 -11.33 3.56
C LYS A 21 -11.92 -12.83 3.78
N ASP A 22 -11.84 -13.61 2.71
CA ASP A 22 -11.67 -15.05 2.80
C ASP A 22 -10.30 -15.40 3.39
N TYR A 23 -9.24 -14.71 2.96
CA TYR A 23 -7.90 -14.89 3.50
C TYR A 23 -7.82 -14.54 5.00
N LEU A 24 -8.43 -13.42 5.42
CA LEU A 24 -8.49 -13.03 6.84
C LEU A 24 -9.34 -13.98 7.70
N ARG A 25 -10.35 -14.65 7.10
CA ARG A 25 -11.18 -15.65 7.79
C ARG A 25 -10.39 -16.92 8.08
N GLU A 26 -9.56 -17.34 7.13
CA GLU A 26 -8.69 -18.52 7.23
C GLU A 26 -7.47 -18.26 8.14
N HIS A 27 -6.96 -17.04 8.16
CA HIS A 27 -5.76 -16.65 8.89
C HIS A 27 -6.02 -15.50 9.87
N LYS A 28 -6.59 -15.81 11.04
CA LYS A 28 -7.02 -14.79 12.01
C LYS A 28 -5.86 -14.04 12.66
N GLU A 29 -4.65 -14.58 12.62
CA GLU A 29 -3.46 -13.98 13.21
C GLU A 29 -2.77 -12.93 12.32
N VAL A 30 -3.18 -12.80 11.06
CA VAL A 30 -2.48 -11.92 10.12
C VAL A 30 -2.83 -10.45 10.34
N SER A 31 -1.83 -9.58 10.24
CA SER A 31 -2.06 -8.15 10.13
C SER A 31 -2.14 -7.72 8.67
N LEU A 32 -3.02 -6.75 8.40
CA LEU A 32 -3.30 -6.24 7.06
C LEU A 32 -2.65 -4.87 6.88
N SER A 33 -1.81 -4.72 5.85
CA SER A 33 -1.32 -3.42 5.43
C SER A 33 -1.51 -3.17 3.94
N VAL A 34 -1.56 -1.90 3.57
CA VAL A 34 -1.64 -1.44 2.19
C VAL A 34 -0.55 -0.41 1.96
N GLY A 35 0.19 -0.55 0.87
CA GLY A 35 1.24 0.40 0.49
C GLY A 35 1.32 0.51 -1.02
N THR A 36 1.76 1.66 -1.49
CA THR A 36 2.03 1.91 -2.90
C THR A 36 3.44 2.45 -3.03
N ASP A 37 4.23 1.87 -3.93
CA ASP A 37 5.51 2.43 -4.35
C ASP A 37 5.40 2.91 -5.80
N SER A 38 6.33 3.74 -6.24
CA SER A 38 6.41 4.19 -7.61
C SER A 38 7.82 4.34 -8.16
N GLN A 39 7.94 4.15 -9.48
CA GLN A 39 9.18 4.37 -10.22
C GLN A 39 8.92 5.07 -11.56
N ASN A 40 9.85 5.94 -11.96
CA ASN A 40 9.81 6.57 -13.27
C ASN A 40 10.56 5.68 -14.28
N ILE A 41 9.82 5.03 -15.18
CA ILE A 41 10.35 4.05 -16.14
C ILE A 41 9.81 4.37 -17.54
N GLY A 42 10.71 4.61 -18.50
CA GLY A 42 10.34 4.78 -19.91
C GLY A 42 9.39 5.95 -20.17
N GLY A 43 9.60 7.10 -19.51
CA GLY A 43 8.78 8.29 -19.69
C GLY A 43 7.39 8.24 -19.01
N SER A 44 7.19 7.32 -18.07
CA SER A 44 5.96 7.22 -17.27
C SER A 44 6.29 7.02 -15.80
N SER A 45 5.36 7.35 -14.92
CA SER A 45 5.40 6.92 -13.52
C SER A 45 4.58 5.63 -13.40
N VAL A 46 5.24 4.55 -12.97
CA VAL A 46 4.62 3.26 -12.69
C VAL A 46 4.40 3.18 -11.19
N TYR A 47 3.17 2.91 -10.78
CA TYR A 47 2.80 2.72 -9.38
C TYR A 47 2.44 1.25 -9.17
N ALA A 48 2.94 0.66 -8.09
CA ALA A 48 2.59 -0.69 -7.65
C ALA A 48 1.92 -0.59 -6.29
N THR A 49 0.65 -0.98 -6.19
CA THR A 49 -0.10 -1.01 -4.93
C THR A 49 -0.20 -2.45 -4.44
N VAL A 50 0.22 -2.67 -3.20
CA VAL A 50 0.26 -3.97 -2.53
C VAL A 50 -0.71 -3.99 -1.36
N VAL A 51 -1.46 -5.07 -1.25
CA VAL A 51 -2.23 -5.45 -0.05
C VAL A 51 -1.52 -6.64 0.58
N ALA A 52 -0.91 -6.42 1.73
CA ALA A 52 -0.05 -7.38 2.41
C ALA A 52 -0.73 -7.99 3.64
N PHE A 53 -0.60 -9.31 3.75
CA PHE A 53 -1.06 -10.14 4.85
C PHE A 53 0.17 -10.68 5.58
N ARG A 54 0.55 -10.00 6.66
CA ARG A 54 1.74 -10.35 7.42
C ARG A 54 1.42 -11.42 8.44
N HIS A 55 2.09 -12.55 8.32
CA HIS A 55 2.06 -13.63 9.31
C HIS A 55 3.14 -13.39 10.38
N PRO A 56 2.77 -13.28 11.66
CA PRO A 56 3.75 -13.17 12.74
C PRO A 56 4.77 -14.34 12.70
N GLY A 57 6.04 -14.02 12.45
CA GLY A 57 7.14 -15.00 12.42
C GLY A 57 7.21 -15.94 11.20
N LYS A 58 6.29 -15.83 10.23
CA LYS A 58 6.23 -16.75 9.07
C LYS A 58 6.38 -16.07 7.70
N GLY A 59 6.50 -14.74 7.69
CA GLY A 59 6.65 -13.95 6.46
C GLY A 59 5.36 -13.28 6.03
N VAL A 60 5.20 -13.08 4.72
CA VAL A 60 4.19 -12.19 4.15
C VAL A 60 3.60 -12.83 2.92
N HIS A 61 2.28 -12.89 2.87
CA HIS A 61 1.54 -13.10 1.63
C HIS A 61 1.03 -11.76 1.13
N TYR A 62 0.99 -11.53 -0.17
CA TYR A 62 0.45 -10.29 -0.70
C TYR A 62 -0.15 -10.45 -2.08
N ILE A 63 -1.00 -9.50 -2.40
CA ILE A 63 -1.57 -9.30 -3.73
C ILE A 63 -1.28 -7.88 -4.17
N LEU A 64 -1.06 -7.70 -5.47
CA LEU A 64 -0.59 -6.45 -6.02
C LEU A 64 -1.34 -6.08 -7.30
N THR A 65 -1.34 -4.79 -7.61
CA THR A 65 -1.71 -4.27 -8.92
C THR A 65 -0.71 -3.22 -9.35
N LYS A 66 -0.58 -3.02 -10.66
CA LYS A 66 0.27 -1.98 -11.23
C LYS A 66 -0.55 -1.07 -12.13
N LYS A 67 -0.23 0.20 -12.10
CA LYS A 67 -0.76 1.20 -13.03
C LYS A 67 0.37 2.04 -13.60
N ARG A 68 0.21 2.47 -14.84
CA ARG A 68 1.14 3.37 -15.53
C ARG A 68 0.42 4.68 -15.78
N GLU A 69 1.04 5.77 -15.39
CA GLU A 69 0.52 7.13 -15.53
C GLU A 69 1.54 8.04 -16.22
N PRO A 70 1.14 9.20 -16.77
CA PRO A 70 2.08 10.20 -17.26
C PRO A 70 3.17 10.51 -16.23
N ILE A 71 4.38 10.79 -16.70
CA ILE A 71 5.52 11.01 -15.81
C ILE A 71 5.27 12.16 -14.83
N ILE A 72 5.50 11.87 -13.55
CA ILE A 72 5.54 12.84 -12.46
C ILE A 72 6.99 12.92 -11.99
N SER A 73 7.67 14.01 -12.39
CA SER A 73 9.08 14.24 -12.04
C SER A 73 9.27 14.77 -10.63
N ASP A 74 8.25 15.45 -10.07
CA ASP A 74 8.30 15.93 -8.70
C ASP A 74 8.06 14.78 -7.71
N ILE A 75 9.08 14.49 -6.91
CA ILE A 75 9.05 13.42 -5.92
C ILE A 75 7.98 13.63 -4.85
N ILE A 76 7.70 14.88 -4.44
CA ILE A 76 6.72 15.15 -3.38
C ILE A 76 5.31 14.82 -3.88
N THR A 77 4.97 15.26 -5.08
CA THR A 77 3.72 14.93 -5.76
C THR A 77 3.55 13.42 -5.91
N ARG A 78 4.62 12.72 -6.28
CA ARG A 78 4.63 11.27 -6.47
C ARG A 78 4.45 10.49 -5.16
N LEU A 79 5.18 10.86 -4.11
CA LEU A 79 5.06 10.29 -2.76
C LEU A 79 3.69 10.56 -2.13
N PHE A 80 3.11 11.74 -2.36
CA PHE A 80 1.76 12.05 -1.87
C PHE A 80 0.70 11.19 -2.58
N LYS A 81 0.89 10.96 -3.89
CA LYS A 81 0.02 10.10 -4.67
C LYS A 81 0.10 8.63 -4.27
N GLU A 82 1.28 8.13 -3.88
CA GLU A 82 1.42 6.80 -3.27
C GLU A 82 0.57 6.65 -2.00
N ALA A 83 0.56 7.65 -1.13
CA ALA A 83 -0.30 7.66 0.04
C ALA A 83 -1.79 7.71 -0.34
N GLU A 84 -2.17 8.57 -1.30
CA GLU A 84 -3.53 8.66 -1.81
C GLU A 84 -4.02 7.31 -2.38
N ASP A 85 -3.22 6.64 -3.20
CA ASP A 85 -3.56 5.35 -3.81
C ASP A 85 -3.70 4.24 -2.75
N SER A 86 -2.83 4.24 -1.75
CA SER A 86 -2.91 3.30 -0.63
C SER A 86 -4.18 3.51 0.20
N ILE A 87 -4.53 4.77 0.49
CA ILE A 87 -5.77 5.14 1.20
C ILE A 87 -7.00 4.76 0.38
N LYS A 88 -7.01 4.99 -0.94
CA LYS A 88 -8.12 4.61 -1.83
C LYS A 88 -8.41 3.11 -1.77
N VAL A 89 -7.36 2.28 -1.74
CA VAL A 89 -7.51 0.83 -1.59
C VAL A 89 -8.04 0.46 -0.21
N ALA A 90 -7.53 1.06 0.86
CA ALA A 90 -8.03 0.81 2.21
C ALA A 90 -9.52 1.19 2.37
N GLU A 91 -9.92 2.36 1.85
CA GLU A 91 -11.32 2.79 1.81
C GLU A 91 -12.19 1.83 0.98
N TYR A 92 -11.69 1.35 -0.16
CA TYR A 92 -12.39 0.33 -0.96
C TYR A 92 -12.60 -0.96 -0.14
N LEU A 93 -11.57 -1.46 0.52
CA LEU A 93 -11.66 -2.66 1.35
C LEU A 93 -12.69 -2.49 2.48
N LYS A 94 -12.60 -1.36 3.21
CA LYS A 94 -13.52 -1.01 4.29
C LYS A 94 -14.97 -0.91 3.82
N LYS A 95 -15.22 -0.20 2.72
CA LYS A 95 -16.56 -0.06 2.11
C LYS A 95 -17.16 -1.41 1.67
N ASN A 96 -16.32 -2.40 1.38
CA ASN A 96 -16.73 -3.74 0.94
C ASN A 96 -16.64 -4.81 2.04
N GLY A 97 -16.60 -4.39 3.31
CA GLY A 97 -16.80 -5.25 4.47
C GLY A 97 -15.53 -5.86 5.07
N VAL A 98 -14.35 -5.31 4.78
CA VAL A 98 -13.11 -5.61 5.51
C VAL A 98 -13.00 -4.66 6.69
N TYR A 99 -13.31 -5.15 7.89
CA TYR A 99 -13.34 -4.32 9.11
C TYR A 99 -12.11 -4.50 10.01
N GLN A 100 -11.22 -5.43 9.68
CA GLN A 100 -9.92 -5.54 10.34
C GLN A 100 -9.14 -4.23 10.23
N LEU A 101 -8.35 -3.92 11.26
CA LEU A 101 -7.51 -2.74 11.27
C LEU A 101 -6.52 -2.80 10.10
N ILE A 102 -6.52 -1.75 9.27
CA ILE A 102 -5.62 -1.61 8.11
C ILE A 102 -4.54 -0.60 8.46
N THR A 103 -3.29 -1.00 8.22
CA THR A 103 -2.13 -0.10 8.31
C THR A 103 -1.73 0.39 6.92
N ILE A 104 -1.53 1.69 6.76
CA ILE A 104 -0.99 2.28 5.54
C ILE A 104 0.52 2.37 5.69
N ASP A 105 1.25 1.65 4.84
CA ASP A 105 2.71 1.71 4.75
C ASP A 105 3.08 2.79 3.71
N VAL A 106 3.87 3.80 4.11
CA VAL A 106 4.31 4.90 3.23
C VAL A 106 5.83 5.08 3.27
N ASP A 107 6.54 5.10 2.14
CA ASP A 107 8.02 5.19 2.12
C ASP A 107 8.56 6.60 2.48
N TYR A 108 8.26 7.06 3.69
CA TYR A 108 8.70 8.33 4.23
C TYR A 108 9.78 8.10 5.28
N ASN A 109 10.85 8.87 5.17
CA ASN A 109 11.92 8.91 6.15
C ASN A 109 11.60 9.91 7.26
N GLU A 110 11.77 9.50 8.52
CA GLU A 110 11.54 10.37 9.69
C GLU A 110 12.70 11.35 9.94
N ASN A 111 13.87 11.19 9.31
CA ASN A 111 14.90 12.21 9.34
C ASN A 111 14.46 13.46 8.54
N GLU A 112 14.40 14.60 9.22
CA GLU A 112 13.97 15.92 8.70
C GLU A 112 14.74 16.40 7.46
N GLU A 113 15.98 15.93 7.27
CA GLU A 113 16.79 16.25 6.10
C GLU A 113 16.24 15.66 4.80
N HIS A 114 15.42 14.61 4.88
CA HIS A 114 14.82 13.96 3.72
C HIS A 114 13.60 14.72 3.21
N ARG A 115 13.51 14.86 1.88
CA ARG A 115 12.36 15.51 1.21
C ARG A 115 11.01 14.94 1.63
N SER A 116 10.93 13.63 1.87
CA SER A 116 9.71 12.92 2.29
C SER A 116 9.22 13.31 3.70
N HIS A 117 10.11 13.77 4.59
CA HIS A 117 9.73 14.11 5.97
C HIS A 117 8.64 15.19 5.99
N LYS A 118 8.71 16.15 5.07
CA LYS A 118 7.74 17.25 4.95
C LYS A 118 6.29 16.77 4.72
N LEU A 119 6.11 15.56 4.21
CA LEU A 119 4.78 14.96 3.99
C LEU A 119 4.21 14.30 5.24
N ILE A 120 5.05 13.91 6.20
CA ILE A 120 4.64 13.10 7.36
C ILE A 120 3.49 13.76 8.12
N PRO A 121 3.54 15.04 8.55
CA PRO A 121 2.46 15.60 9.35
C PRO A 121 1.10 15.60 8.63
N MET A 122 1.10 15.95 7.35
CA MET A 122 -0.11 16.02 6.51
C MET A 122 -0.70 14.63 6.27
N VAL A 123 0.12 13.70 5.81
CA VAL A 123 -0.32 12.34 5.46
C VAL A 123 -0.70 11.55 6.71
N LYS A 124 0.02 11.73 7.82
CA LYS A 124 -0.33 11.13 9.12
C LYS A 124 -1.68 11.62 9.62
N GLY A 125 -1.93 12.93 9.58
CA GLY A 125 -3.23 13.50 9.95
C GLY A 125 -4.38 12.93 9.11
N TRP A 126 -4.15 12.77 7.81
CA TRP A 126 -5.14 12.19 6.90
C TRP A 126 -5.42 10.71 7.20
N ILE A 127 -4.39 9.87 7.32
CA ILE A 127 -4.52 8.43 7.57
C ILE A 127 -5.21 8.17 8.92
N LEU A 128 -4.74 8.84 9.99
CA LEU A 128 -5.31 8.68 11.32
C LEU A 128 -6.75 9.20 11.39
N GLY A 129 -7.04 10.32 10.72
CA GLY A 129 -8.39 10.90 10.66
C GLY A 129 -9.43 9.99 9.99
N LEU A 130 -9.01 9.09 9.10
CA LEU A 130 -9.86 8.07 8.48
C LEU A 130 -10.01 6.78 9.31
N GLY A 131 -9.28 6.69 10.43
CA GLY A 131 -9.29 5.54 11.34
C GLY A 131 -8.32 4.42 10.95
N TYR A 132 -7.31 4.71 10.14
CA TYR A 132 -6.24 3.77 9.77
C TYR A 132 -5.00 3.97 10.63
N GLN A 133 -4.13 2.96 10.68
CA GLN A 133 -2.78 3.11 11.22
C GLN A 133 -1.81 3.53 10.12
N MET A 134 -0.66 4.09 10.50
CA MET A 134 0.40 4.49 9.56
C MET A 134 1.73 3.90 10.00
N ASN A 135 2.52 3.41 9.03
CA ASN A 135 3.92 3.01 9.22
C ASN A 135 4.84 3.77 8.25
N THR A 136 5.95 4.27 8.77
CA THR A 136 7.06 4.93 8.04
C THR A 136 8.21 3.95 7.79
N LYS A 137 9.23 4.34 7.00
CA LYS A 137 10.38 3.49 6.62
C LYS A 137 11.17 2.95 7.81
N GLN A 138 11.10 3.64 8.95
CA GLN A 138 11.76 3.26 10.20
C GLN A 138 10.96 2.22 11.00
N ASN A 139 9.69 1.99 10.63
CA ASN A 139 8.87 0.88 11.08
C ASN A 139 8.96 -0.30 10.10
N ILE A 140 8.32 -1.42 10.45
CA ILE A 140 8.30 -2.61 9.60
C ILE A 140 7.28 -2.40 8.46
N GLN A 141 7.77 -1.90 7.32
CA GLN A 141 6.96 -1.69 6.10
C GLN A 141 6.97 -2.92 5.22
N VAL A 142 5.93 -3.72 5.32
CA VAL A 142 5.84 -4.94 4.53
C VAL A 142 5.32 -4.65 3.12
N ALA A 143 4.28 -3.83 2.99
CA ALA A 143 3.65 -3.60 1.71
C ALA A 143 4.53 -2.74 0.78
N SER A 144 5.19 -1.70 1.32
CA SER A 144 6.11 -0.88 0.54
C SER A 144 7.32 -1.68 0.05
N VAL A 145 7.99 -2.42 0.94
CA VAL A 145 9.14 -3.26 0.54
C VAL A 145 8.75 -4.27 -0.53
N ALA A 146 7.57 -4.90 -0.42
CA ALA A 146 7.08 -5.78 -1.47
C ALA A 146 6.84 -5.02 -2.79
N ALA A 147 6.28 -3.81 -2.74
CA ALA A 147 6.03 -2.96 -3.91
C ALA A 147 7.32 -2.56 -4.64
N ASP A 148 8.36 -2.14 -3.91
CA ASP A 148 9.67 -1.74 -4.46
C ASP A 148 10.29 -2.85 -5.32
N HIS A 149 10.22 -4.11 -4.85
CA HIS A 149 10.80 -5.27 -5.55
C HIS A 149 10.00 -5.68 -6.80
N LEU A 150 8.81 -5.11 -7.00
CA LEU A 150 7.96 -5.43 -8.13
C LEU A 150 8.12 -4.44 -9.28
N LEU A 151 8.61 -3.22 -9.04
CA LEU A 151 8.67 -2.15 -10.05
C LEU A 151 9.85 -2.26 -11.01
#